data_AF-A0A355B8L5-F1
#
_entry.id   AF-A0A355B8L5-F1
#
_cell.length_a   1.000
_cell.length_b   1.000
_cell.length_c   1.000
_cell.angle_alpha   90.00
_cell.angle_beta   90.00
_cell.angle_gamma   90.00
#
_symmetry.space_group_name_H-M   'P 1'
#
loop_
_entity.id
_entity.type
_entity.pdbx_description
1 polymer ?
#
loop_
_entity_poly.entity_id
_entity_poly.type
_entity_poly.pdbx_seq_one_letter_code
_entity_poly.pdbx_strand_id
1 'polypeptide(L)'
;MNCIYLDSAATTSVHPEVIKSMVSVLENEYGNPSSTHSYGRSSKSLVETVRKNIAHHFNCSSSEIIFTSSGTEATNWILSSLIKTKIVKRIITTKIEHHATLYTILALV
;
A
#
# COMPACT_ATOMS: atom_id res chain seq x y z
N MET A 1 -9.21 -35.02 -8.29
CA MET A 1 -10.18 -34.00 -7.84
C MET A 1 -9.62 -32.64 -8.19
N ASN A 2 -10.38 -31.80 -8.90
CA ASN A 2 -9.98 -30.42 -9.18
C ASN A 2 -10.44 -29.54 -8.01
N CYS A 3 -9.51 -28.85 -7.37
CA CYS A 3 -9.85 -27.81 -6.40
C CYS A 3 -10.40 -26.60 -7.15
N ILE A 4 -11.59 -26.14 -6.77
CA ILE A 4 -12.19 -24.91 -7.29
C ILE A 4 -12.04 -23.84 -6.22
N TYR A 5 -11.39 -22.73 -6.56
CA TYR A 5 -11.15 -21.61 -5.65
C TYR A 5 -12.29 -20.60 -5.74
N LEU A 6 -13.00 -20.38 -4.64
CA LEU A 6 -14.15 -19.46 -4.54
C LEU A 6 -14.01 -18.50 -3.35
N ASP A 7 -12.77 -18.09 -3.02
CA ASP A 7 -12.47 -17.24 -1.85
C ASP A 7 -11.66 -15.99 -2.23
N SER A 8 -12.04 -15.33 -3.33
CA SER A 8 -11.35 -14.12 -3.80
C SER A 8 -11.39 -12.94 -2.83
N ALA A 9 -12.27 -13.00 -1.83
CA ALA A 9 -12.34 -12.02 -0.75
C ALA A 9 -11.15 -12.14 0.22
N ALA A 10 -10.60 -13.34 0.42
CA ALA A 10 -9.40 -13.53 1.24
C ALA A 10 -8.12 -13.14 0.49
N THR A 11 -7.99 -13.55 -0.78
CA THR A 11 -6.90 -13.13 -1.67
C THR A 11 -7.23 -13.46 -3.12
N THR A 12 -6.55 -12.84 -4.07
CA THR A 12 -6.72 -13.08 -5.51
C THR A 12 -5.51 -13.77 -6.10
N SER A 13 -5.73 -14.67 -7.08
CA SER A 13 -4.63 -15.20 -7.87
C SER A 13 -3.93 -14.06 -8.60
N VAL A 14 -2.61 -13.97 -8.46
CA VAL A 14 -1.80 -12.94 -9.12
C VAL A 14 -1.82 -13.17 -10.63
N HIS A 15 -2.14 -12.14 -11.42
CA HIS A 15 -2.11 -12.23 -12.88
C HIS A 15 -0.68 -12.54 -13.37
N PRO A 16 -0.51 -13.38 -14.41
CA PRO A 16 0.83 -13.73 -14.93
C PRO A 16 1.70 -12.52 -15.30
N GLU A 17 1.08 -11.44 -15.80
CA GLU A 17 1.77 -10.20 -16.14
C GLU A 17 2.36 -9.50 -14.91
N VAL A 18 1.64 -9.54 -13.78
CA VAL A 18 2.13 -8.98 -12.51
C VAL A 18 3.34 -9.78 -12.02
N ILE A 19 3.27 -11.12 -12.09
CA ILE A 19 4.40 -12.00 -11.73
C ILE A 19 5.63 -11.66 -12.58
N LYS A 20 5.45 -11.55 -13.91
CA LYS A 20 6.53 -11.22 -14.83
C LYS A 20 7.16 -9.86 -14.52
N SER A 21 6.35 -8.84 -14.24
CA SER A 21 6.84 -7.52 -13.86
C SER A 21 7.60 -7.55 -12.53
N MET A 22 7.09 -8.28 -11.52
CA MET A 22 7.77 -8.43 -10.24
C MET A 22 9.14 -9.09 -10.40
N VAL A 23 9.22 -10.20 -11.14
CA VAL A 23 10.49 -10.90 -11.41
C VAL A 23 11.47 -9.97 -12.15
N SER A 24 10.99 -9.29 -13.20
CA SER A 24 11.82 -8.34 -13.95
C SER A 24 12.40 -7.22 -13.08
N VAL A 25 11.61 -6.68 -12.15
CA VAL A 25 12.09 -5.65 -11.22
C VAL A 25 13.10 -6.22 -10.24
N LEU A 26 12.86 -7.41 -9.70
CA LEU A 26 13.78 -8.07 -8.76
C LEU A 26 15.13 -8.41 -9.41
N GLU A 27 15.13 -8.80 -10.68
CA GLU A 27 16.36 -9.13 -11.42
C GLU A 27 17.16 -7.89 -11.82
N ASN A 28 16.49 -6.80 -12.20
CA ASN A 28 17.14 -5.68 -12.90
C ASN A 28 17.22 -4.36 -12.09
N GLU A 29 16.35 -4.15 -11.09
CA GLU A 29 16.20 -2.87 -10.36
C GLU A 29 16.57 -3.01 -8.87
N TYR A 30 17.75 -3.57 -8.60
CA TYR A 30 18.28 -3.80 -7.23
C TYR A 30 18.98 -2.57 -6.62
N GLY A 31 19.04 -1.45 -7.35
CA GLY A 31 19.66 -0.22 -6.86
C GLY A 31 18.89 0.40 -5.69
N ASN A 32 19.61 0.97 -4.72
CA ASN A 32 18.99 1.74 -3.64
C ASN A 32 18.43 3.07 -4.21
N PRO A 33 17.11 3.34 -4.15
CA PRO A 33 16.51 4.57 -4.69
C PRO A 33 17.03 5.88 -4.07
N SER A 34 17.67 5.80 -2.91
CA SER A 34 18.30 6.95 -2.25
C SER A 34 19.71 7.27 -2.78
N SER A 35 20.30 6.37 -3.56
CA SER A 35 21.64 6.57 -4.14
C SER A 35 21.60 7.51 -5.34
N THR A 36 22.64 8.34 -5.47
CA THR A 36 22.74 9.32 -6.56
C THR A 36 23.29 8.74 -7.86
N HIS A 37 23.90 7.55 -7.85
CA HIS A 37 24.45 6.89 -9.04
C HIS A 37 23.35 6.31 -9.96
N SER A 38 23.74 5.87 -11.15
CA SER A 38 22.82 5.40 -12.20
C SER A 38 21.79 4.38 -11.71
N TYR A 39 22.24 3.30 -11.06
CA TYR A 39 21.33 2.27 -10.55
C TYR A 39 20.30 2.81 -9.54
N GLY A 40 20.70 3.70 -8.61
CA GLY A 40 19.76 4.28 -7.64
C GLY A 40 18.76 5.23 -8.29
N ARG A 41 19.22 6.03 -9.28
CA ARG A 41 18.33 6.89 -10.07
C ARG A 41 17.33 6.08 -10.89
N SER A 42 17.72 4.91 -11.43
CA SER A 42 16.82 3.99 -12.15
C SER A 42 15.68 3.53 -11.24
N SER A 43 16.03 2.93 -10.08
CA SER A 43 15.03 2.46 -9.11
C SER A 43 14.11 3.57 -8.62
N LYS A 44 14.66 4.78 -8.36
CA LYS A 44 13.86 5.95 -7.99
C LYS A 44 12.90 6.37 -9.10
N SER A 45 13.37 6.40 -10.34
CA SER A 45 12.55 6.75 -11.50
C SER A 45 11.40 5.76 -11.69
N LEU A 46 11.65 4.47 -11.47
CA LEU A 46 10.62 3.43 -11.53
C LEU A 46 9.54 3.66 -10.46
N VAL A 47 9.93 3.86 -9.20
CA VAL A 47 8.98 4.12 -8.10
C VAL A 47 8.11 5.35 -8.38
N GLU A 48 8.71 6.45 -8.88
CA GLU A 48 7.96 7.67 -9.19
C GLU A 48 7.06 7.53 -10.42
N THR A 49 7.45 6.70 -11.40
CA THR A 49 6.59 6.36 -12.54
C THR A 49 5.37 5.56 -12.07
N VAL A 50 5.57 4.57 -11.21
CA VAL A 50 4.47 3.78 -10.62
C VAL A 50 3.55 4.68 -9.79
N ARG A 51 4.11 5.61 -8.99
CA ARG A 51 3.33 6.58 -8.22
C ARG A 51 2.42 7.42 -9.11
N LYS A 52 2.94 7.91 -10.24
CA LYS A 52 2.14 8.69 -11.22
C LYS A 52 1.05 7.85 -11.87
N ASN A 53 1.33 6.59 -12.21
CA ASN A 53 0.34 5.69 -12.81
C ASN A 53 -0.82 5.41 -11.85
N ILE A 54 -0.51 5.14 -10.58
CA ILE A 54 -1.50 4.93 -9.52
C ILE A 54 -2.33 6.20 -9.31
N ALA A 55 -1.67 7.35 -9.22
CA ALA A 55 -2.34 8.63 -9.03
C ALA A 55 -3.30 8.97 -10.19
N HIS A 56 -2.89 8.68 -11.43
CA HIS A 56 -3.75 8.80 -12.60
C HIS A 56 -4.99 7.90 -12.50
N HIS A 57 -4.82 6.64 -12.08
CA HIS A 57 -5.94 5.71 -11.91
C HIS A 57 -6.96 6.19 -10.85
N PHE A 58 -6.48 6.80 -9.76
CA PHE A 58 -7.32 7.34 -8.69
C PHE A 58 -7.73 8.81 -8.89
N ASN A 59 -7.37 9.43 -10.00
CA ASN A 59 -7.61 10.86 -10.29
C ASN A 59 -7.12 11.80 -9.16
N CYS A 60 -5.92 11.55 -8.63
CA CYS A 60 -5.30 12.37 -7.59
C CYS A 60 -3.89 12.83 -7.99
N SER A 61 -3.29 13.71 -7.18
CA SER A 61 -1.88 14.10 -7.37
C SER A 61 -0.96 12.96 -6.93
N SER A 62 0.17 12.79 -7.64
CA SER A 62 1.19 11.82 -7.21
C SER A 62 1.71 12.10 -5.80
N SER A 63 1.71 13.36 -5.35
CA SER A 63 2.13 13.74 -4.00
C SER A 63 1.21 13.23 -2.90
N GLU A 64 -0.01 12.80 -3.23
CA GLU A 64 -0.99 12.27 -2.27
C GLU A 64 -0.84 10.77 -2.06
N ILE A 65 -0.08 10.09 -2.91
CA ILE A 65 0.17 8.65 -2.81
C ILE A 65 1.36 8.40 -1.88
N ILE A 66 1.15 7.62 -0.82
CA ILE A 66 2.22 7.09 0.04
C ILE A 66 2.16 5.56 -0.02
N PHE A 67 3.32 4.92 -0.28
CA PHE A 67 3.41 3.47 -0.30
C PHE A 67 3.59 2.94 1.13
N THR A 68 2.82 1.90 1.46
CA THR A 68 2.94 1.11 2.70
C THR A 68 3.10 -0.36 2.34
N SER A 69 3.47 -1.20 3.29
CA SER A 69 3.56 -2.65 3.09
C SER A 69 2.21 -3.33 2.89
N SER A 70 1.14 -2.76 3.46
CA SER A 70 -0.19 -3.36 3.47
C SER A 70 -1.28 -2.35 3.85
N GLY A 71 -2.54 -2.75 3.64
CA GLY A 71 -3.70 -2.01 4.13
C GLY A 71 -3.76 -1.93 5.66
N THR A 72 -3.26 -2.95 6.37
CA THR A 72 -3.17 -2.95 7.84
C THR A 72 -2.23 -1.86 8.33
N GLU A 73 -1.03 -1.73 7.73
CA GLU A 73 -0.08 -0.67 8.06
C GLU A 73 -0.67 0.71 7.77
N ALA A 74 -1.22 0.92 6.58
CA ALA A 74 -1.79 2.21 6.18
C ALA A 74 -2.89 2.67 7.16
N THR A 75 -3.82 1.77 7.49
CA THR A 75 -4.92 2.04 8.42
C THR A 75 -4.41 2.36 9.82
N ASN A 76 -3.48 1.54 10.33
CA ASN A 76 -2.90 1.74 11.65
C ASN A 76 -2.14 3.06 11.74
N TRP A 77 -1.36 3.39 10.71
CA TRP A 77 -0.53 4.58 10.68
C TRP A 77 -1.37 5.85 10.72
N ILE A 78 -2.37 5.98 9.85
CA ILE A 78 -3.18 7.20 9.79
C ILE A 78 -4.02 7.39 11.05
N LEU A 79 -4.70 6.33 11.52
CA LEU A 79 -5.54 6.40 12.73
C LEU A 79 -4.70 6.69 13.96
N SER A 80 -3.60 5.96 14.14
CA SER A 80 -2.72 6.18 15.30
C SER A 80 -2.16 7.59 15.31
N SER A 81 -1.78 8.12 14.14
CA SER A 81 -1.22 9.46 14.04
C SER A 81 -2.26 10.52 14.39
N LEU A 82 -3.48 10.44 13.82
CA LEU A 82 -4.55 11.40 14.08
C LEU A 82 -5.00 11.41 15.54
N ILE A 83 -5.11 10.22 16.16
CA ILE A 83 -5.55 10.08 17.56
C ILE A 83 -4.47 10.59 18.52
N LYS A 84 -3.22 10.13 18.37
CA LYS A 84 -2.11 10.51 19.27
C LYS A 84 -1.76 11.99 19.20
N THR A 85 -1.87 12.60 18.02
CA THR A 85 -1.66 14.04 17.83
C THR A 85 -2.86 14.89 18.25
N LYS A 86 -3.97 14.27 18.66
CA LYS A 86 -5.23 14.94 19.05
C LYS A 86 -5.77 15.89 17.97
N ILE A 87 -5.44 15.62 16.70
CA ILE A 87 -6.01 16.34 15.54
C ILE A 87 -7.52 16.04 15.46
N VAL A 88 -7.90 14.78 15.70
CA VAL A 88 -9.30 14.37 15.74
C VAL A 88 -9.85 14.45 17.16
N LYS A 89 -11.02 15.07 17.32
CA LYS A 89 -11.73 15.20 18.62
C LYS A 89 -12.85 14.19 18.79
N ARG A 90 -13.34 13.62 17.69
CA ARG A 90 -14.44 12.67 17.65
C ARG A 90 -14.19 11.67 16.53
N ILE A 91 -14.36 10.39 16.85
CA ILE A 91 -14.25 9.28 15.90
C ILE A 91 -15.66 8.70 15.75
N ILE A 92 -16.10 8.50 14.51
CA ILE A 92 -17.36 7.84 14.17
C ILE A 92 -17.00 6.67 13.27
N THR A 93 -17.41 5.46 13.64
CA THR A 93 -17.09 4.21 12.93
C THR A 93 -18.22 3.20 13.11
N THR A 94 -18.15 2.06 12.42
CA THR A 94 -19.16 0.99 12.46
C THR A 94 -18.61 -0.27 13.13
N LYS A 95 -19.48 -1.20 13.55
CA LYS A 95 -19.05 -2.49 14.14
C LYS A 95 -18.58 -3.51 13.09
N ILE A 96 -18.76 -3.22 11.80
CA ILE A 96 -18.46 -4.14 10.70
C ILE A 96 -17.15 -3.81 9.97
N GLU A 97 -16.41 -2.81 10.46
CA GLU A 97 -15.09 -2.48 9.91
C GLU A 97 -14.11 -3.66 10.06
N HIS A 98 -13.11 -3.69 9.18
CA HIS A 98 -12.00 -4.63 9.29
C HIS A 98 -11.25 -4.47 10.63
N HIS A 99 -10.63 -5.55 11.11
CA HIS A 99 -9.88 -5.57 12.37
C HIS A 99 -8.79 -4.50 12.45
N ALA A 100 -8.13 -4.19 11.32
CA ALA A 100 -7.13 -3.13 11.24
C ALA A 100 -7.67 -1.72 11.56
N THR A 101 -8.98 -1.50 11.48
CA THR A 101 -9.63 -0.24 11.88
C THR A 101 -10.10 -0.34 13.33
N LEU A 102 -10.90 -1.37 13.66
CA LEU A 102 -11.53 -1.50 14.98
C LEU A 102 -10.51 -1.60 16.11
N TYR A 103 -9.54 -2.50 15.99
CA TYR A 103 -8.59 -2.74 17.07
C TYR A 103 -7.67 -1.55 17.29
N THR A 104 -7.31 -0.83 16.22
CA THR A 104 -6.50 0.39 16.33
C THR A 104 -7.24 1.49 17.08
N ILE A 105 -8.53 1.70 16.81
CA ILE A 105 -9.33 2.71 17.52
C ILE A 105 -9.51 2.30 18.99
N LEU A 106 -9.89 1.05 19.25
CA LEU A 106 -10.13 0.54 20.61
C LEU A 106 -8.87 0.54 21.48
N ALA A 107 -7.69 0.42 20.88
CA ALA A 107 -6.43 0.45 21.63
C ALA A 107 -5.95 1.87 21.99
N LEU A 108 -6.49 2.92 21.35
CA LEU A 108 -5.98 4.28 21.44
C LEU A 108 -6.97 5.31 21.98
N VAL A 109 -8.23 4.92 22.17
CA VAL A 109 -9.30 5.70 22.81
C VAL A 109 -9.55 5.14 24.19
#